data_AF-A0A6A7B1T0-F1
#
_entry.id   AF-A0A6A7B1T0-F1
#
_cell.length_a   1.000
_cell.length_b   1.000
_cell.length_c   1.000
_cell.angle_alpha   90.00
_cell.angle_beta   90.00
_cell.angle_gamma   90.00
#
_symmetry.space_group_name_H-M   'P 1'
#
loop_
_entity.id
_entity.type
_entity.pdbx_description
1 polymer ?
#
loop_
_entity_poly.entity_id
_entity_poly.type
_entity_poly.pdbx_seq_one_letter_code
_entity_poly.pdbx_strand_id
1 'polypeptide(L)'
;MVVQDLGSRHGDGSITPPATPTGASHIKTGSPSSDFLSSLSGLRRGDSAISLSGPQRHSASKPGSTEVIIFPNHSIDYEFRTDAKGRKKTIGEGAWSNVYLATPTLPTVTENVHMTGMSPPLTPVHSREPSSVSSNTLAIPRLYAIKVPAMTSARKVLGAEAKILSYLTRFPNAHEHIVPFFGLDPRTGSLILKAMDATLESWITNELNTVSEPLRAKKLAEIFPTIALSLIDSLEWMQEKDCIQADIKPSNILIDSTPSGVPKAVYTDFSSAILTKPGATIDSAASPLGAGTWDYLDPKLLSSSNPAPLSASTDLWSLAITLLYLVIGRSPYDAFKSNKYQQREMIKSGSPLQCLGYEDVGTVNMKRLSSLSKDLCFDVQKWFEMVLVKDPASRASLKEWRGALVAALAVGTAKV
;
A
#
# COMPACT_ATOMS: atom_id res chain seq x y z
N MET A 1 12.08 -79.07 -8.79
CA MET A 1 13.55 -78.99 -8.63
C MET A 1 14.08 -78.28 -9.86
N VAL A 2 15.09 -77.39 -9.74
CA VAL A 2 15.59 -76.49 -10.82
C VAL A 2 14.53 -75.38 -11.15
N VAL A 3 14.69 -74.05 -10.98
CA VAL A 3 15.82 -73.06 -10.95
C VAL A 3 16.35 -72.77 -12.36
N GLN A 4 16.34 -71.58 -12.99
CA GLN A 4 16.19 -70.16 -12.57
C GLN A 4 15.31 -69.43 -13.67
N ASP A 5 15.16 -68.11 -13.88
CA ASP A 5 15.77 -66.86 -13.36
C ASP A 5 14.90 -65.59 -13.59
N LEU A 6 15.40 -64.42 -13.16
CA LEU A 6 15.26 -63.04 -13.69
C LEU A 6 13.96 -62.57 -14.41
N GLY A 7 13.31 -61.53 -13.89
CA GLY A 7 12.32 -60.72 -14.64
C GLY A 7 11.74 -59.52 -13.87
N SER A 8 11.81 -58.32 -14.46
CA SER A 8 11.40 -57.00 -13.93
C SER A 8 10.00 -56.92 -13.29
N ARG A 9 9.82 -56.01 -12.30
CA ARG A 9 8.51 -55.60 -11.75
C ARG A 9 8.03 -54.29 -12.37
N HIS A 10 6.90 -54.32 -13.05
CA HIS A 10 6.01 -53.16 -13.23
C HIS A 10 4.59 -53.53 -12.82
N GLY A 11 3.93 -52.63 -12.09
CA GLY A 11 2.54 -52.79 -11.66
C GLY A 11 1.58 -52.04 -12.59
N ASP A 12 0.44 -52.66 -12.87
CA ASP A 12 -0.70 -52.06 -13.57
C ASP A 12 -1.51 -51.15 -12.62
N GLY A 13 -2.37 -50.28 -13.19
CA GLY A 13 -3.27 -49.41 -12.43
C GLY A 13 -3.66 -48.15 -13.21
N SER A 14 -4.83 -48.16 -13.83
CA SER A 14 -5.36 -47.02 -14.60
C SER A 14 -6.76 -46.58 -14.15
N ILE A 15 -7.15 -45.37 -14.59
CA ILE A 15 -8.51 -44.78 -14.61
C ILE A 15 -9.07 -44.13 -13.31
N THR A 16 -9.69 -42.96 -13.51
CA THR A 16 -10.74 -42.25 -12.71
C THR A 16 -10.36 -41.43 -11.45
N PRO A 17 -10.90 -40.19 -11.30
CA PRO A 17 -10.72 -39.34 -10.11
C PRO A 17 -11.82 -39.52 -9.04
N PRO A 18 -11.58 -39.08 -7.78
CA PRO A 18 -12.55 -39.18 -6.68
C PRO A 18 -13.70 -38.14 -6.75
N ALA A 19 -14.80 -38.43 -6.06
CA ALA A 19 -16.09 -37.74 -6.21
C ALA A 19 -16.51 -36.88 -4.99
N THR A 20 -17.53 -36.05 -5.21
CA THR A 20 -18.19 -35.19 -4.21
C THR A 20 -18.87 -35.99 -3.09
N PRO A 21 -18.76 -35.61 -1.80
CA PRO A 21 -19.52 -36.25 -0.73
C PRO A 21 -21.00 -35.85 -0.72
N THR A 22 -21.89 -36.82 -0.95
CA THR A 22 -23.31 -36.75 -0.57
C THR A 22 -23.53 -37.51 0.74
N GLY A 23 -24.37 -36.98 1.64
CA GLY A 23 -24.44 -37.42 3.05
C GLY A 23 -25.33 -38.63 3.34
N ALA A 24 -25.46 -38.94 4.64
CA ALA A 24 -26.36 -39.95 5.19
C ALA A 24 -27.09 -39.42 6.43
N SER A 25 -28.27 -39.97 6.70
CA SER A 25 -29.19 -39.65 7.81
C SER A 25 -29.20 -40.81 8.85
N HIS A 26 -29.97 -40.89 9.95
CA HIS A 26 -31.04 -40.07 10.53
C HIS A 26 -31.25 -40.56 12.00
N ILE A 27 -31.38 -39.69 13.00
CA ILE A 27 -32.16 -39.96 14.24
C ILE A 27 -32.91 -38.66 14.62
N LYS A 28 -34.10 -38.78 15.22
CA LYS A 28 -34.99 -37.66 15.61
C LYS A 28 -35.11 -37.52 17.13
N THR A 29 -35.22 -36.30 17.63
CA THR A 29 -36.02 -35.93 18.82
C THR A 29 -36.35 -34.42 18.80
N GLY A 30 -37.54 -34.05 19.28
CA GLY A 30 -37.84 -32.72 19.85
C GLY A 30 -37.89 -31.48 18.93
N SER A 31 -39.09 -31.08 18.52
CA SER A 31 -39.46 -29.65 18.33
C SER A 31 -40.42 -29.25 19.47
N PRO A 32 -40.46 -27.98 19.90
CA PRO A 32 -41.25 -26.93 19.20
C PRO A 32 -40.48 -25.59 19.07
N SER A 33 -40.41 -24.93 17.91
CA SER A 33 -41.38 -24.02 17.25
C SER A 33 -41.20 -22.53 17.58
N SER A 34 -41.44 -21.65 16.58
CA SER A 34 -41.92 -20.24 16.68
C SER A 34 -41.21 -19.25 17.65
N ASP A 35 -40.71 -18.07 17.25
CA ASP A 35 -40.83 -17.31 15.99
C ASP A 35 -39.58 -16.45 15.72
N PHE A 36 -39.31 -16.15 14.44
CA PHE A 36 -38.26 -15.18 14.05
C PHE A 36 -38.60 -14.38 12.77
N LEU A 37 -39.84 -13.89 12.66
CA LEU A 37 -40.30 -13.04 11.56
C LEU A 37 -41.14 -11.82 12.05
N SER A 38 -40.62 -11.09 13.03
CA SER A 38 -41.35 -10.00 13.72
C SER A 38 -40.54 -8.71 13.90
N SER A 39 -39.81 -8.26 12.87
CA SER A 39 -39.24 -6.89 12.80
C SER A 39 -38.99 -6.40 11.37
N LEU A 40 -40.00 -6.50 10.49
CA LEU A 40 -40.03 -5.83 9.17
C LEU A 40 -41.39 -5.15 8.93
N SER A 41 -41.79 -4.26 9.84
CA SER A 41 -43.07 -3.55 9.80
C SER A 41 -42.92 -2.13 10.36
N GLY A 42 -42.53 -1.17 9.53
CA GLY A 42 -42.26 0.20 9.99
C GLY A 42 -42.08 1.27 8.90
N LEU A 43 -42.61 1.08 7.69
CA LEU A 43 -42.44 2.06 6.59
C LEU A 43 -43.59 2.05 5.56
N ARG A 44 -44.62 2.86 5.81
CA ARG A 44 -45.70 3.37 4.93
C ARG A 44 -46.68 4.18 5.81
N ARG A 45 -47.25 5.32 5.41
CA ARG A 45 -47.23 6.05 4.12
C ARG A 45 -47.69 7.52 4.32
N GLY A 46 -47.17 8.45 3.51
CA GLY A 46 -47.73 9.79 3.27
C GLY A 46 -47.34 10.90 4.26
N ASP A 47 -47.33 12.19 3.90
CA ASP A 47 -47.44 12.76 2.53
C ASP A 47 -46.81 14.18 2.43
N SER A 48 -46.44 14.54 1.19
CA SER A 48 -46.33 15.89 0.63
C SER A 48 -45.73 17.06 1.43
N ALA A 49 -44.46 17.38 1.14
CA ALA A 49 -43.95 18.76 1.15
C ALA A 49 -42.88 18.96 0.05
N ILE A 50 -43.18 19.76 -0.97
CA ILE A 50 -42.21 20.13 -2.02
C ILE A 50 -41.48 21.40 -1.57
N SER A 51 -40.29 21.23 -0.97
CA SER A 51 -39.41 22.33 -0.59
C SER A 51 -38.33 22.56 -1.66
N LEU A 52 -38.50 23.63 -2.45
CA LEU A 52 -37.51 24.09 -3.42
C LEU A 52 -36.29 24.73 -2.74
N SER A 53 -35.35 23.90 -2.26
CA SER A 53 -33.93 24.29 -2.15
C SER A 53 -33.23 23.83 -3.43
N GLY A 54 -32.68 24.72 -4.26
CA GLY A 54 -31.75 25.79 -3.88
C GLY A 54 -30.34 25.17 -3.92
N PRO A 55 -29.46 25.56 -4.88
CA PRO A 55 -28.30 24.76 -5.24
C PRO A 55 -27.39 24.49 -4.04
N GLN A 56 -27.33 23.21 -3.65
CA GLN A 56 -26.62 22.75 -2.46
C GLN A 56 -25.12 23.00 -2.66
N ARG A 57 -24.62 24.09 -2.05
CA ARG A 57 -23.20 24.45 -2.06
C ARG A 57 -22.38 23.22 -1.66
N HIS A 58 -21.54 22.73 -2.58
CA HIS A 58 -20.69 21.58 -2.32
C HIS A 58 -19.93 21.76 -1.01
N SER A 59 -20.02 20.77 -0.12
CA SER A 59 -19.33 20.78 1.17
C SER A 59 -17.83 20.61 0.93
N ALA A 60 -17.14 21.72 0.74
CA ALA A 60 -15.69 21.76 0.52
C ALA A 60 -14.96 20.99 1.64
N SER A 61 -14.43 19.82 1.27
CA SER A 61 -13.41 19.03 1.97
C SER A 61 -13.25 19.30 3.46
N LYS A 62 -14.16 18.80 4.30
CA LYS A 62 -13.83 18.58 5.72
C LYS A 62 -12.74 17.50 5.80
N PRO A 63 -11.64 17.72 6.55
CA PRO A 63 -10.65 16.67 6.81
C PRO A 63 -11.30 15.42 7.40
N GLY A 64 -10.82 14.25 6.99
CA GLY A 64 -11.35 12.96 7.47
C GLY A 64 -12.75 12.58 6.97
N SER A 65 -13.23 13.14 5.85
CA SER A 65 -14.37 12.59 5.10
C SER A 65 -13.95 11.39 4.27
N THR A 66 -14.70 10.29 4.32
CA THR A 66 -14.48 9.05 3.54
C THR A 66 -15.24 9.04 2.20
N GLU A 67 -15.94 10.13 1.87
CA GLU A 67 -16.56 10.36 0.56
C GLU A 67 -15.48 10.31 -0.54
N VAL A 68 -15.70 9.51 -1.60
CA VAL A 68 -14.70 9.31 -2.65
C VAL A 68 -14.48 10.59 -3.46
N ILE A 69 -13.24 11.04 -3.58
CA ILE A 69 -12.84 12.07 -4.55
C ILE A 69 -12.97 11.47 -5.94
N ILE A 70 -13.86 12.04 -6.75
CA ILE A 70 -14.07 11.65 -8.15
C ILE A 70 -13.12 12.48 -9.03
N PHE A 71 -12.41 11.84 -9.94
CA PHE A 71 -11.53 12.52 -10.88
C PHE A 71 -12.35 13.40 -11.85
N PRO A 72 -12.03 14.70 -12.01
CA PRO A 72 -12.84 15.65 -12.78
C PRO A 72 -12.61 15.53 -14.30
N ASN A 73 -12.98 14.38 -14.86
CA ASN A 73 -12.81 14.00 -16.27
C ASN A 73 -13.47 14.92 -17.31
N HIS A 74 -14.36 15.83 -16.88
CA HIS A 74 -14.95 16.89 -17.70
C HIS A 74 -14.09 18.17 -17.79
N SER A 75 -13.09 18.32 -16.91
CA SER A 75 -12.16 19.47 -16.87
C SER A 75 -10.76 19.08 -17.35
N ILE A 76 -10.34 17.84 -17.10
CA ILE A 76 -9.03 17.30 -17.48
C ILE A 76 -9.15 15.79 -17.68
N ASP A 77 -8.53 15.25 -18.72
CA ASP A 77 -8.47 13.81 -18.98
C ASP A 77 -6.99 13.34 -19.00
N TYR A 78 -6.73 12.10 -19.39
CA TYR A 78 -5.39 11.56 -19.49
C TYR A 78 -5.20 10.61 -20.68
N GLU A 79 -4.05 10.70 -21.34
CA GLU A 79 -3.62 9.79 -22.39
C GLU A 79 -2.54 8.83 -21.87
N PHE A 80 -2.73 7.52 -22.07
CA PHE A 80 -1.72 6.52 -21.71
C PHE A 80 -0.49 6.64 -22.61
N ARG A 81 0.69 6.80 -22.03
CA ARG A 81 1.94 6.78 -22.81
C ARG A 81 2.20 5.36 -23.31
N THR A 82 2.55 5.21 -24.58
CA THR A 82 2.78 3.92 -25.23
C THR A 82 4.25 3.67 -25.55
N ASP A 83 4.60 2.40 -25.79
CA ASP A 83 5.86 2.01 -26.42
C ASP A 83 5.78 2.10 -27.95
N ALA A 84 6.90 1.84 -28.63
CA ALA A 84 6.98 1.85 -30.10
C ALA A 84 6.13 0.76 -30.80
N LYS A 85 5.40 -0.08 -30.04
CA LYS A 85 4.44 -1.07 -30.53
C LYS A 85 2.99 -0.72 -30.15
N GLY A 86 2.74 0.51 -29.67
CA GLY A 86 1.41 0.98 -29.25
C GLY A 86 0.93 0.40 -27.91
N ARG A 87 1.77 -0.36 -27.19
CA ARG A 87 1.39 -0.97 -25.90
C ARG A 87 1.56 0.06 -24.79
N LYS A 88 0.60 0.14 -23.86
CA LYS A 88 0.68 1.06 -22.71
C LYS A 88 1.95 0.82 -21.90
N LYS A 89 2.65 1.88 -21.50
CA LYS A 89 3.84 1.78 -20.63
C LYS A 89 3.41 1.43 -19.21
N THR A 90 3.42 0.14 -18.90
CA THR A 90 3.29 -0.38 -17.54
C THR A 90 4.45 0.12 -16.67
N ILE A 91 4.14 0.45 -15.42
CA ILE A 91 5.11 0.85 -14.37
C ILE A 91 4.91 0.06 -13.06
N GLY A 92 3.91 -0.83 -13.00
CA GLY A 92 3.71 -1.80 -11.92
C GLY A 92 2.60 -2.79 -12.27
N GLU A 93 2.69 -4.01 -11.74
CA GLU A 93 1.71 -5.09 -11.92
C GLU A 93 1.46 -5.77 -10.58
N GLY A 94 0.23 -6.21 -10.31
CA GLY A 94 -0.14 -6.83 -9.04
C GLY A 94 -1.53 -7.46 -9.07
N ALA A 95 -1.84 -8.29 -8.07
CA ALA A 95 -3.03 -9.15 -8.06
C ALA A 95 -4.37 -8.41 -8.29
N TRP A 96 -4.45 -7.14 -7.89
CA TRP A 96 -5.66 -6.31 -8.03
C TRP A 96 -5.58 -5.27 -9.16
N SER A 97 -4.40 -4.94 -9.65
CA SER A 97 -4.24 -3.80 -10.58
C SER A 97 -2.94 -3.81 -11.38
N ASN A 98 -3.02 -3.25 -12.58
CA ASN A 98 -1.85 -2.85 -13.36
C ASN A 98 -1.77 -1.32 -13.36
N VAL A 99 -0.56 -0.79 -13.20
CA VAL A 99 -0.28 0.66 -13.14
C VAL A 99 0.37 1.09 -14.44
N TYR A 100 -0.18 2.10 -15.10
CA TYR A 100 0.33 2.62 -16.38
C TYR A 100 0.70 4.09 -16.27
N LEU A 101 1.74 4.51 -17.01
CA LEU A 101 2.13 5.92 -17.11
C LEU A 101 1.23 6.66 -18.10
N ALA A 102 0.73 7.83 -17.71
CA ALA A 102 -0.09 8.69 -18.56
C ALA A 102 0.33 10.17 -18.49
N THR A 103 -0.03 10.94 -19.51
CA THR A 103 0.07 12.40 -19.55
C THR A 103 -1.32 13.03 -19.36
N PRO A 104 -1.46 14.12 -18.60
CA PRO A 104 -2.71 14.89 -18.58
C PRO A 104 -2.99 15.51 -19.95
N THR A 105 -4.26 15.55 -20.34
CA THR A 105 -4.74 16.13 -21.59
C THR A 105 -5.99 16.96 -21.35
N LEU A 106 -6.31 17.88 -22.26
CA LEU A 106 -7.65 18.48 -22.29
C LEU A 106 -8.66 17.40 -22.70
N PRO A 107 -9.89 17.38 -22.14
CA PRO A 107 -10.92 16.43 -22.55
C PRO A 107 -11.25 16.62 -24.03
N THR A 108 -11.15 15.55 -24.82
CA THR A 108 -11.55 15.59 -26.23
C THR A 108 -13.05 15.81 -26.31
N VAL A 109 -13.49 16.94 -26.87
CA VAL A 109 -14.91 17.19 -27.14
C VAL A 109 -15.35 16.23 -28.25
N THR A 110 -15.96 15.11 -27.85
CA THR A 110 -16.66 14.24 -28.81
C THR A 110 -17.89 14.98 -29.31
N GLU A 111 -17.85 15.46 -30.55
CA GLU A 111 -18.99 16.05 -31.24
C GLU A 111 -20.10 15.00 -31.46
N ASN A 112 -20.90 14.77 -30.42
CA ASN A 112 -22.12 13.97 -30.46
C ASN A 112 -23.24 14.70 -29.71
N VAL A 113 -23.47 15.95 -30.12
CA VAL A 113 -24.71 16.67 -29.81
C VAL A 113 -25.34 17.14 -31.13
N HIS A 114 -26.30 16.37 -31.64
CA HIS A 114 -27.25 16.86 -32.65
C HIS A 114 -28.17 17.91 -32.00
N MET A 115 -27.67 19.13 -31.79
CA MET A 115 -28.51 20.28 -31.47
C MET A 115 -29.19 20.80 -32.73
N THR A 116 -30.34 20.21 -33.08
CA THR A 116 -31.33 20.88 -33.92
C THR A 116 -32.02 21.97 -33.09
N GLY A 117 -31.33 23.11 -32.90
CA GLY A 117 -31.82 24.24 -32.10
C GLY A 117 -31.08 25.53 -32.44
N MET A 118 -31.82 26.58 -32.80
CA MET A 118 -31.26 27.87 -33.22
C MET A 118 -30.57 28.60 -32.06
N SER A 119 -29.46 29.28 -32.36
CA SER A 119 -28.78 30.16 -31.40
C SER A 119 -29.60 31.44 -31.15
N PRO A 120 -29.96 31.78 -29.90
CA PRO A 120 -30.47 33.11 -29.56
C PRO A 120 -29.34 34.16 -29.59
N PRO A 121 -29.65 35.45 -29.78
CA PRO A 121 -28.64 36.50 -29.91
C PRO A 121 -27.91 36.81 -28.60
N LEU A 122 -26.66 37.28 -28.71
CA LEU A 122 -25.81 37.68 -27.59
C LEU A 122 -26.19 39.08 -27.08
N THR A 123 -26.56 39.17 -25.79
CA THR A 123 -26.63 40.43 -25.04
C THR A 123 -25.44 40.52 -24.09
N PRO A 124 -24.62 41.60 -24.12
CA PRO A 124 -23.46 41.71 -23.23
C PRO A 124 -23.90 41.97 -21.79
N VAL A 125 -23.45 41.11 -20.86
CA VAL A 125 -23.62 41.31 -19.42
C VAL A 125 -22.25 41.64 -18.82
N HIS A 126 -22.19 42.72 -18.02
CA HIS A 126 -20.93 43.24 -17.48
C HIS A 126 -20.17 42.21 -16.61
N SER A 127 -18.84 42.24 -16.73
CA SER A 127 -17.90 41.45 -15.96
C SER A 127 -18.10 41.67 -14.46
N ARG A 128 -18.46 40.60 -13.74
CA ARG A 128 -18.42 40.56 -12.27
C ARG A 128 -17.14 39.84 -11.86
N GLU A 129 -16.28 40.55 -11.13
CA GLU A 129 -14.99 40.00 -10.71
C GLU A 129 -15.15 38.73 -9.86
N PRO A 130 -14.29 37.71 -10.02
CA PRO A 130 -14.29 36.53 -9.18
C PRO A 130 -13.76 36.89 -7.79
N SER A 131 -14.67 37.14 -6.85
CA SER A 131 -14.34 37.30 -5.42
C SER A 131 -13.47 36.12 -4.94
N SER A 132 -12.38 36.43 -4.23
CA SER A 132 -11.30 35.50 -3.91
C SER A 132 -11.74 34.24 -3.17
N VAL A 133 -12.00 33.16 -3.91
CA VAL A 133 -12.05 31.80 -3.37
C VAL A 133 -10.62 31.29 -3.27
N SER A 134 -10.18 30.92 -2.07
CA SER A 134 -8.88 30.28 -1.84
C SER A 134 -8.90 28.82 -2.32
N SER A 135 -8.99 28.63 -3.63
CA SER A 135 -8.84 27.35 -4.29
C SER A 135 -7.43 26.82 -4.06
N ASN A 136 -7.29 25.81 -3.21
CA ASN A 136 -6.04 25.09 -3.02
C ASN A 136 -5.80 24.19 -4.24
N THR A 137 -5.41 24.79 -5.37
CA THR A 137 -5.24 24.11 -6.65
C THR A 137 -4.06 23.16 -6.57
N LEU A 138 -4.34 21.87 -6.35
CA LEU A 138 -3.43 20.77 -6.62
C LEU A 138 -2.88 20.93 -8.05
N ALA A 139 -1.62 21.34 -8.15
CA ALA A 139 -0.99 21.59 -9.43
C ALA A 139 -1.01 20.31 -10.28
N ILE A 140 -1.49 20.43 -11.52
CA ILE A 140 -1.59 19.31 -12.45
C ILE A 140 -0.18 18.71 -12.64
N PRO A 141 0.06 17.44 -12.30
CA PRO A 141 1.38 16.85 -12.40
C PRO A 141 1.73 16.60 -13.87
N ARG A 142 3.01 16.67 -14.23
CA ARG A 142 3.46 16.43 -15.61
C ARG A 142 3.12 15.02 -16.12
N LEU A 143 2.94 14.06 -15.21
CA LEU A 143 2.66 12.65 -15.47
C LEU A 143 1.76 12.08 -14.36
N TYR A 144 0.80 11.23 -14.77
CA TYR A 144 -0.02 10.42 -13.87
C TYR A 144 0.42 8.96 -13.86
N ALA A 145 0.27 8.31 -12.71
CA ALA A 145 0.23 6.85 -12.59
C ALA A 145 -1.24 6.43 -12.48
N ILE A 146 -1.71 5.65 -13.46
CA ILE A 146 -3.10 5.20 -13.56
C ILE A 146 -3.18 3.76 -13.04
N LYS A 147 -3.68 3.54 -11.82
CA LYS A 147 -3.89 2.22 -11.23
C LYS A 147 -5.21 1.65 -11.73
N VAL A 148 -5.15 0.80 -12.76
CA VAL A 148 -6.31 0.21 -13.44
C VAL A 148 -6.66 -1.14 -12.79
N PRO A 149 -7.94 -1.46 -12.53
CA PRO A 149 -8.34 -2.78 -12.03
C PRO A 149 -7.88 -3.91 -12.97
N ALA A 150 -7.17 -4.90 -12.45
CA ALA A 150 -6.70 -6.05 -13.24
C ALA A 150 -7.85 -6.96 -13.70
N MET A 151 -8.96 -6.95 -12.97
CA MET A 151 -10.16 -7.74 -13.24
C MET A 151 -11.41 -7.10 -12.60
N THR A 152 -12.61 -7.51 -13.02
CA THR A 152 -13.88 -6.91 -12.58
C THR A 152 -14.10 -6.95 -11.06
N SER A 153 -13.70 -8.03 -10.39
CA SER A 153 -13.76 -8.17 -8.92
C SER A 153 -12.89 -7.15 -8.20
N ALA A 154 -11.71 -6.85 -8.74
CA ALA A 154 -10.75 -5.91 -8.16
C ALA A 154 -11.25 -4.46 -8.12
N ARG A 155 -12.30 -4.10 -8.88
CA ARG A 155 -12.97 -2.80 -8.76
C ARG A 155 -13.48 -2.52 -7.35
N LYS A 156 -13.84 -3.55 -6.57
CA LYS A 156 -14.22 -3.39 -5.15
C LYS A 156 -13.02 -3.01 -4.27
N VAL A 157 -11.85 -3.58 -4.55
CA VAL A 157 -10.60 -3.30 -3.83
C VAL A 157 -10.13 -1.87 -4.10
N LEU A 158 -10.05 -1.48 -5.38
CA LEU A 158 -9.70 -0.09 -5.75
C LEU A 158 -10.77 0.91 -5.26
N GLY A 159 -12.04 0.52 -5.20
CA GLY A 159 -13.11 1.32 -4.60
C GLY A 159 -13.03 1.47 -3.07
N ALA A 160 -12.35 0.56 -2.36
CA ALA A 160 -12.03 0.71 -0.94
C ALA A 160 -10.78 1.59 -0.75
N GLU A 161 -9.71 1.29 -1.49
CA GLU A 161 -8.49 2.10 -1.55
C GLU A 161 -8.79 3.57 -1.86
N ALA A 162 -9.69 3.84 -2.81
CA ALA A 162 -10.15 5.18 -3.15
C ALA A 162 -10.75 5.93 -1.95
N LYS A 163 -11.49 5.27 -1.05
CA LYS A 163 -12.05 5.91 0.16
C LYS A 163 -10.95 6.30 1.14
N ILE A 164 -9.95 5.43 1.32
CA ILE A 164 -8.83 5.65 2.24
C ILE A 164 -7.94 6.78 1.72
N LEU A 165 -7.58 6.77 0.44
CA LEU A 165 -6.87 7.88 -0.20
C LEU A 165 -7.66 9.18 -0.16
N SER A 166 -8.99 9.13 -0.36
CA SER A 166 -9.87 10.31 -0.24
C SER A 166 -9.95 10.86 1.19
N TYR A 167 -9.87 9.99 2.19
CA TYR A 167 -9.82 10.36 3.60
C TYR A 167 -8.49 11.03 3.95
N LEU A 168 -7.37 10.40 3.60
CA LEU A 168 -6.01 10.88 3.90
C LEU A 168 -5.65 12.17 3.13
N THR A 169 -5.96 12.26 1.84
CA THR A 169 -5.62 13.41 0.97
C THR A 169 -6.31 14.72 1.40
N ARG A 170 -7.36 14.66 2.22
CA ARG A 170 -8.05 15.85 2.77
C ARG A 170 -7.40 16.44 4.03
N PHE A 171 -6.35 15.83 4.57
CA PHE A 171 -5.57 16.41 5.67
C PHE A 171 -4.42 17.29 5.16
N PRO A 172 -4.01 18.31 5.91
CA PRO A 172 -2.79 19.08 5.62
C PRO A 172 -1.58 18.15 5.42
N ASN A 173 -0.69 18.58 4.53
CA ASN A 173 0.59 17.92 4.24
C ASN A 173 0.51 16.45 3.80
N ALA A 174 -0.65 15.90 3.42
CA ALA A 174 -0.78 14.52 2.94
C ALA A 174 0.21 14.15 1.81
N HIS A 175 0.50 15.10 0.92
CA HIS A 175 1.49 14.98 -0.17
C HIS A 175 2.97 14.86 0.29
N GLU A 176 3.25 15.03 1.57
CA GLU A 176 4.55 14.78 2.21
C GLU A 176 4.69 13.32 2.66
N HIS A 177 3.58 12.65 2.92
CA HIS A 177 3.53 11.32 3.55
C HIS A 177 3.06 10.20 2.61
N ILE A 178 2.11 10.50 1.72
CA ILE A 178 1.48 9.55 0.80
C ILE A 178 1.58 10.03 -0.66
N VAL A 179 1.47 9.10 -1.60
CA VAL A 179 1.36 9.41 -3.03
C VAL A 179 0.18 10.37 -3.30
N PRO A 180 0.38 11.50 -4.00
CA PRO A 180 -0.72 12.42 -4.28
C PRO A 180 -1.79 11.78 -5.17
N PHE A 181 -3.05 11.82 -4.71
CA PHE A 181 -4.21 11.21 -5.34
C PHE A 181 -5.17 12.29 -5.89
N PHE A 182 -5.58 12.11 -7.15
CA PHE A 182 -6.41 13.06 -7.90
C PHE A 182 -7.86 12.57 -8.10
N GLY A 183 -8.16 11.35 -7.66
CA GLY A 183 -9.52 10.79 -7.64
C GLY A 183 -9.65 9.42 -8.30
N LEU A 184 -10.84 8.85 -8.16
CA LEU A 184 -11.32 7.68 -8.89
C LEU A 184 -11.95 8.13 -10.21
N ASP A 185 -11.51 7.59 -11.36
CA ASP A 185 -12.23 7.79 -12.63
C ASP A 185 -13.44 6.84 -12.70
N PRO A 186 -14.68 7.36 -12.71
CA PRO A 186 -15.89 6.52 -12.68
C PRO A 186 -16.11 5.75 -13.99
N ARG A 187 -15.50 6.17 -15.11
CA ARG A 187 -15.60 5.47 -16.40
C ARG A 187 -14.93 4.10 -16.36
N THR A 188 -13.77 4.03 -15.69
CA THR A 188 -12.87 2.87 -15.72
C THR A 188 -12.80 2.13 -14.38
N GLY A 189 -13.07 2.81 -13.26
CA GLY A 189 -12.78 2.33 -11.91
C GLY A 189 -11.30 2.43 -11.54
N SER A 190 -10.51 3.26 -12.24
CA SER A 190 -9.07 3.43 -12.02
C SER A 190 -8.76 4.55 -11.03
N LEU A 191 -7.67 4.41 -10.27
CA LEU A 191 -7.16 5.48 -9.40
C LEU A 191 -6.16 6.34 -10.16
N ILE A 192 -6.31 7.66 -10.04
CA ILE A 192 -5.43 8.65 -10.66
C ILE A 192 -4.44 9.16 -9.61
N LEU A 193 -3.17 8.82 -9.76
CA LEU A 193 -2.08 9.14 -8.83
C LEU A 193 -1.01 9.99 -9.52
N LYS A 194 -0.20 10.74 -8.76
CA LYS A 194 1.03 11.34 -9.32
C LYS A 194 1.97 10.20 -9.76
N ALA A 195 2.58 10.32 -10.95
CA ALA A 195 3.72 9.49 -11.27
C ALA A 195 4.95 9.88 -10.42
N MET A 196 5.62 8.87 -9.88
CA MET A 196 6.87 8.97 -9.12
C MET A 196 7.97 8.23 -9.92
N ASP A 197 9.24 8.50 -9.64
CA ASP A 197 10.35 7.97 -10.45
C ASP A 197 10.52 6.45 -10.30
N ALA A 198 10.42 5.93 -9.07
CA ALA A 198 10.62 4.51 -8.76
C ALA A 198 9.83 4.05 -7.52
N THR A 199 9.79 2.73 -7.29
CA THR A 199 9.59 2.16 -5.94
C THR A 199 10.93 2.11 -5.19
N LEU A 200 10.90 2.10 -3.85
CA LEU A 200 12.10 1.92 -3.05
C LEU A 200 12.81 0.58 -3.37
N GLU A 201 12.04 -0.48 -3.65
CA GLU A 201 12.56 -1.78 -4.10
C GLU A 201 13.34 -1.68 -5.42
N SER A 202 12.76 -1.00 -6.42
CA SER A 202 13.40 -0.79 -7.73
C SER A 202 14.65 0.08 -7.59
N TRP A 203 14.55 1.16 -6.80
CA TRP A 203 15.66 2.08 -6.55
C TRP A 203 16.85 1.37 -5.87
N ILE A 204 16.59 0.59 -4.82
CA ILE A 204 17.63 -0.21 -4.14
C ILE A 204 18.25 -1.23 -5.10
N THR A 205 17.43 -1.93 -5.88
CA THR A 205 17.89 -3.00 -6.78
C THR A 205 18.74 -2.46 -7.93
N ASN A 206 18.30 -1.36 -8.55
CA ASN A 206 18.87 -0.87 -9.81
C ASN A 206 19.96 0.22 -9.61
N GLU A 207 19.96 0.96 -8.49
CA GLU A 207 20.93 2.05 -8.23
C GLU A 207 21.84 1.83 -7.02
N LEU A 208 21.32 1.25 -5.93
CA LEU A 208 22.10 1.10 -4.68
C LEU A 208 22.88 -0.22 -4.63
N ASN A 209 22.34 -1.30 -5.20
CA ASN A 209 23.01 -2.61 -5.27
C ASN A 209 23.92 -2.78 -6.49
N THR A 210 23.87 -1.87 -7.48
CA THR A 210 24.68 -1.91 -8.70
C THR A 210 26.02 -1.18 -8.58
N VAL A 211 26.22 -0.40 -7.52
CA VAL A 211 27.50 0.27 -7.19
C VAL A 211 28.36 -0.58 -6.24
N SER A 212 29.67 -0.31 -6.20
CA SER A 212 30.60 -1.01 -5.30
C SER A 212 30.31 -0.73 -3.82
N GLU A 213 30.57 -1.71 -2.94
CA GLU A 213 30.25 -1.59 -1.50
C GLU A 213 30.75 -0.30 -0.81
N PRO A 214 31.94 0.25 -1.10
CA PRO A 214 32.37 1.53 -0.50
C PRO A 214 31.51 2.72 -0.96
N LEU A 215 31.13 2.77 -2.23
CA LEU A 215 30.23 3.81 -2.76
C LEU A 215 28.79 3.60 -2.27
N ARG A 216 28.36 2.33 -2.12
CA ARG A 216 27.08 1.97 -1.52
C ARG A 216 26.99 2.45 -0.07
N ALA A 217 28.01 2.18 0.74
CA ALA A 217 28.06 2.60 2.14
C ALA A 217 27.96 4.13 2.27
N LYS A 218 28.78 4.87 1.52
CA LYS A 218 28.73 6.33 1.47
C LYS A 218 27.34 6.86 1.07
N LYS A 219 26.81 6.42 -0.09
CA LYS A 219 25.47 6.84 -0.55
C LYS A 219 24.38 6.54 0.49
N LEU A 220 24.45 5.37 1.13
CA LEU A 220 23.48 4.96 2.15
C LEU A 220 23.57 5.84 3.40
N ALA A 221 24.78 6.16 3.88
CA ALA A 221 24.96 7.08 5.02
C ALA A 221 24.43 8.49 4.72
N GLU A 222 24.60 8.99 3.49
CA GLU A 222 24.10 10.30 3.06
C GLU A 222 22.56 10.40 3.03
N ILE A 223 21.84 9.31 2.71
CA ILE A 223 20.37 9.34 2.53
C ILE A 223 19.56 8.66 3.65
N PHE A 224 20.12 7.65 4.32
CA PHE A 224 19.38 6.80 5.26
C PHE A 224 18.72 7.60 6.40
N PRO A 225 19.38 8.58 7.04
CA PRO A 225 18.75 9.40 8.08
C PRO A 225 17.47 10.08 7.61
N THR A 226 17.49 10.68 6.42
CA THR A 226 16.34 11.40 5.86
C THR A 226 15.23 10.45 5.43
N ILE A 227 15.55 9.32 4.78
CA ILE A 227 14.53 8.33 4.37
C ILE A 227 13.88 7.69 5.61
N ALA A 228 14.67 7.32 6.62
CA ALA A 228 14.17 6.73 7.86
C ALA A 228 13.25 7.69 8.61
N LEU A 229 13.67 8.94 8.83
CA LEU A 229 12.81 9.95 9.47
C LEU A 229 11.56 10.25 8.63
N SER A 230 11.69 10.45 7.31
CA SER A 230 10.55 10.72 6.41
C SER A 230 9.49 9.62 6.48
N LEU A 231 9.88 8.35 6.59
CA LEU A 231 8.94 7.23 6.69
C LEU A 231 8.36 7.05 8.10
N ILE A 232 9.17 7.28 9.14
CA ILE A 232 8.73 7.26 10.55
C ILE A 232 7.69 8.35 10.80
N ASP A 233 7.96 9.58 10.37
CA ASP A 233 7.06 10.75 10.51
C ASP A 233 5.77 10.53 9.71
N SER A 234 5.86 9.86 8.56
CA SER A 234 4.69 9.52 7.73
C SER A 234 3.85 8.38 8.33
N LEU A 235 4.46 7.43 9.03
CA LEU A 235 3.74 6.43 9.81
C LEU A 235 3.07 7.05 11.04
N GLU A 236 3.75 7.98 11.73
CA GLU A 236 3.16 8.74 12.85
C GLU A 236 1.95 9.54 12.36
N TRP A 237 2.11 10.26 11.24
CA TRP A 237 1.02 10.99 10.58
C TRP A 237 -0.15 10.10 10.17
N MET A 238 0.05 8.85 9.73
CA MET A 238 -1.04 7.92 9.43
C MET A 238 -1.73 7.38 10.71
N GLN A 239 -0.95 7.04 11.73
CA GLN A 239 -1.45 6.57 13.03
C GLN A 239 -2.35 7.62 13.70
N GLU A 240 -1.99 8.91 13.63
CA GLU A 240 -2.80 10.04 14.12
C GLU A 240 -4.17 10.21 13.41
N LYS A 241 -4.41 9.52 12.29
CA LYS A 241 -5.65 9.62 11.48
C LYS A 241 -6.38 8.27 11.45
N ASP A 242 -6.24 7.47 12.50
CA ASP A 242 -6.83 6.12 12.62
C ASP A 242 -6.54 5.20 11.41
N CYS A 243 -5.38 5.34 10.75
CA CYS A 243 -5.07 4.60 9.52
C CYS A 243 -3.92 3.60 9.75
N ILE A 244 -4.19 2.33 9.44
CA ILE A 244 -3.20 1.25 9.36
C ILE A 244 -3.04 0.90 7.89
N GLN A 245 -1.82 0.93 7.35
CA GLN A 245 -1.54 0.62 5.94
C GLN A 245 -1.42 -0.90 5.70
N ALA A 246 -0.96 -1.66 6.70
CA ALA A 246 -1.00 -3.13 6.77
C ALA A 246 -0.20 -3.95 5.72
N ASP A 247 0.46 -3.31 4.76
CA ASP A 247 1.29 -3.95 3.71
C ASP A 247 2.55 -3.10 3.44
N ILE A 248 3.24 -2.66 4.51
CA ILE A 248 4.43 -1.81 4.40
C ILE A 248 5.61 -2.67 3.94
N LYS A 249 6.14 -2.35 2.75
CA LYS A 249 7.27 -3.01 2.11
C LYS A 249 7.97 -2.07 1.11
N PRO A 250 9.22 -2.34 0.69
CA PRO A 250 9.94 -1.55 -0.33
C PRO A 250 9.20 -1.35 -1.66
N SER A 251 8.31 -2.27 -2.05
CA SER A 251 7.46 -2.14 -3.24
C SER A 251 6.35 -1.09 -3.08
N ASN A 252 5.89 -0.87 -1.84
CA ASN A 252 4.78 0.03 -1.49
C ASN A 252 5.26 1.38 -0.93
N ILE A 253 6.54 1.71 -1.16
CA ILE A 253 7.10 3.04 -0.95
C ILE A 253 7.57 3.56 -2.30
N LEU A 254 7.14 4.78 -2.66
CA LEU A 254 7.56 5.47 -3.88
C LEU A 254 8.65 6.48 -3.59
N ILE A 255 9.53 6.64 -4.57
CA ILE A 255 10.71 7.50 -4.57
C ILE A 255 10.55 8.60 -5.63
N ASP A 256 10.78 9.85 -5.23
CA ASP A 256 10.91 11.04 -6.08
C ASP A 256 12.36 11.54 -6.01
N SER A 257 13.00 11.78 -7.15
CA SER A 257 14.31 12.45 -7.20
C SER A 257 14.17 13.91 -6.76
N THR A 258 15.12 14.40 -5.96
CA THR A 258 15.12 15.80 -5.49
C THR A 258 16.39 16.55 -5.94
N PRO A 259 16.35 17.89 -6.03
CA PRO A 259 17.54 18.69 -6.36
C PRO A 259 18.69 18.60 -5.33
N SER A 260 18.44 18.12 -4.11
CA SER A 260 19.50 17.89 -3.11
C SER A 260 20.15 16.51 -3.24
N GLY A 261 19.69 15.66 -4.15
CA GLY A 261 20.18 14.28 -4.34
C GLY A 261 19.66 13.28 -3.32
N VAL A 262 19.01 13.72 -2.25
CA VAL A 262 18.37 12.84 -1.25
C VAL A 262 16.92 12.57 -1.68
N PRO A 263 16.55 11.32 -2.02
CA PRO A 263 15.22 11.03 -2.56
C PRO A 263 14.12 11.25 -1.53
N LYS A 264 12.97 11.77 -1.98
CA LYS A 264 11.75 11.84 -1.15
C LYS A 264 11.03 10.50 -1.18
N ALA A 265 10.75 9.94 -0.01
CA ALA A 265 10.02 8.67 0.14
C ALA A 265 8.59 8.93 0.64
N VAL A 266 7.59 8.33 -0.02
CA VAL A 266 6.17 8.40 0.37
C VAL A 266 5.49 7.03 0.27
N TYR A 267 4.47 6.79 1.09
CA TYR A 267 3.68 5.56 1.06
C TYR A 267 2.75 5.49 -0.16
N THR A 268 2.55 4.28 -0.68
CA THR A 268 1.56 3.96 -1.73
C THR A 268 0.85 2.64 -1.42
N ASP A 269 -0.04 2.25 -2.32
CA ASP A 269 -0.91 1.07 -2.27
C ASP A 269 -1.67 0.91 -0.96
N PHE A 270 -2.85 1.53 -0.90
CA PHE A 270 -3.75 1.45 0.25
C PHE A 270 -4.83 0.37 0.06
N SER A 271 -4.56 -0.64 -0.78
CA SER A 271 -5.52 -1.74 -1.03
C SER A 271 -5.70 -2.68 0.16
N SER A 272 -4.67 -2.85 0.98
CA SER A 272 -4.69 -3.64 2.24
C SER A 272 -5.04 -2.81 3.48
N ALA A 273 -5.14 -1.48 3.35
CA ALA A 273 -5.24 -0.55 4.47
C ALA A 273 -6.62 -0.56 5.15
N ILE A 274 -6.66 -0.15 6.41
CA ILE A 274 -7.85 -0.15 7.28
C ILE A 274 -7.95 1.19 8.01
N LEU A 275 -9.16 1.75 8.10
CA LEU A 275 -9.46 2.87 9.00
C LEU A 275 -10.10 2.33 10.29
N THR A 276 -9.44 2.54 11.44
CA THR A 276 -9.86 2.08 12.77
C THR A 276 -10.71 3.12 13.53
N LYS A 277 -11.29 4.08 12.82
CA LYS A 277 -11.99 5.23 13.40
C LYS A 277 -13.20 4.79 14.25
N PRO A 278 -13.37 5.32 15.48
CA PRO A 278 -14.54 5.05 16.31
C PRO A 278 -15.87 5.27 15.56
N GLY A 279 -16.70 4.23 15.51
CA GLY A 279 -18.01 4.25 14.85
C GLY A 279 -18.00 4.16 13.31
N ALA A 280 -16.85 4.02 12.68
CA ALA A 280 -16.75 3.94 11.21
C ALA A 280 -15.51 3.13 10.75
N THR A 281 -15.46 1.84 11.09
CA THR A 281 -14.47 0.91 10.52
C THR A 281 -14.66 0.84 8.99
N ILE A 282 -13.61 1.15 8.24
CA ILE A 282 -13.54 0.78 6.82
C ILE A 282 -12.52 -0.34 6.71
N ASP A 283 -13.04 -1.57 6.72
CA ASP A 283 -12.26 -2.79 6.56
C ASP A 283 -11.68 -2.87 5.14
N SER A 284 -10.47 -3.44 5.05
CA SER A 284 -9.83 -3.72 3.78
C SER A 284 -10.59 -4.80 2.99
N ALA A 285 -10.64 -4.63 1.67
CA ALA A 285 -11.12 -5.67 0.74
C ALA A 285 -10.03 -6.67 0.32
N ALA A 286 -8.77 -6.46 0.73
CA ALA A 286 -7.64 -7.34 0.47
C ALA A 286 -6.94 -7.77 1.77
N SER A 287 -6.58 -9.05 1.88
CA SER A 287 -5.81 -9.56 3.03
C SER A 287 -4.31 -9.47 2.75
N PRO A 288 -3.50 -8.85 3.64
CA PRO A 288 -2.04 -8.75 3.45
C PRO A 288 -1.34 -10.12 3.50
N LEU A 289 -1.99 -11.15 4.04
CA LEU A 289 -1.49 -12.53 4.05
C LEU A 289 -1.49 -13.18 2.65
N GLY A 290 -2.30 -12.67 1.71
CA GLY A 290 -2.64 -13.36 0.45
C GLY A 290 -1.60 -13.30 -0.67
N ALA A 291 -0.57 -12.44 -0.57
CA ALA A 291 0.37 -12.17 -1.66
C ALA A 291 1.75 -12.85 -1.52
N GLY A 292 1.95 -13.70 -0.50
CA GLY A 292 3.20 -14.43 -0.29
C GLY A 292 4.41 -13.57 0.14
N THR A 293 4.20 -12.28 0.41
CA THR A 293 5.24 -11.32 0.84
C THR A 293 5.42 -11.29 2.37
N TRP A 294 5.46 -12.47 3.00
CA TRP A 294 5.43 -12.58 4.47
C TRP A 294 6.66 -12.01 5.19
N ASP A 295 7.76 -11.77 4.47
CA ASP A 295 9.03 -11.23 4.97
C ASP A 295 8.88 -9.97 5.85
N TYR A 296 7.91 -9.11 5.56
CA TYR A 296 7.66 -7.86 6.30
C TYR A 296 6.64 -8.01 7.45
N LEU A 297 5.94 -9.15 7.52
CA LEU A 297 4.78 -9.33 8.37
C LEU A 297 5.15 -9.53 9.84
N ASP A 298 4.46 -8.85 10.76
CA ASP A 298 4.64 -9.02 12.20
C ASP A 298 4.37 -10.49 12.61
N PRO A 299 5.33 -11.18 13.27
CA PRO A 299 5.23 -12.59 13.64
C PRO A 299 3.93 -12.97 14.38
N LYS A 300 3.33 -12.03 15.13
CA LYS A 300 2.06 -12.26 15.84
C LYS A 300 0.86 -12.52 14.91
N LEU A 301 0.94 -12.06 13.66
CA LEU A 301 -0.08 -12.28 12.62
C LEU A 301 0.02 -13.66 11.97
N LEU A 302 1.14 -14.38 12.15
CA LEU A 302 1.37 -15.74 11.67
C LEU A 302 1.04 -16.83 12.72
N SER A 303 0.52 -16.42 13.87
CA SER A 303 0.03 -17.34 14.91
C SER A 303 -1.16 -18.16 14.43
N SER A 304 -1.06 -19.49 14.55
CA SER A 304 -2.09 -20.42 14.06
C SER A 304 -3.23 -20.70 15.04
N SER A 305 -3.12 -20.26 16.31
CA SER A 305 -4.13 -20.48 17.35
C SER A 305 -5.08 -19.30 17.53
N ASN A 306 -4.55 -18.08 17.43
CA ASN A 306 -5.29 -16.82 17.37
C ASN A 306 -4.40 -15.79 16.65
N PRO A 307 -4.68 -15.41 15.39
CA PRO A 307 -3.99 -14.29 14.75
C PRO A 307 -4.45 -13.00 15.42
N ALA A 308 -3.49 -12.20 15.91
CA ALA A 308 -3.80 -10.89 16.49
C ALA A 308 -4.34 -9.91 15.42
N PRO A 309 -5.12 -8.89 15.80
CA PRO A 309 -5.53 -7.85 14.86
C PRO A 309 -4.34 -7.02 14.37
N LEU A 310 -4.50 -6.45 13.17
CA LEU A 310 -3.64 -5.39 12.64
C LEU A 310 -3.67 -4.18 13.59
N SER A 311 -2.55 -3.47 13.71
CA SER A 311 -2.38 -2.34 14.63
C SER A 311 -1.21 -1.46 14.20
N ALA A 312 -1.08 -0.23 14.71
CA ALA A 312 0.11 0.58 14.47
C ALA A 312 1.43 -0.16 14.85
N SER A 313 1.36 -1.07 15.83
CA SER A 313 2.46 -1.97 16.22
C SER A 313 2.85 -3.01 15.13
N THR A 314 1.93 -3.41 14.24
CA THR A 314 2.26 -4.26 13.08
C THR A 314 2.97 -3.44 12.00
N ASP A 315 2.47 -2.24 11.71
CA ASP A 315 3.06 -1.36 10.70
C ASP A 315 4.46 -0.87 11.10
N LEU A 316 4.67 -0.60 12.40
CA LEU A 316 5.99 -0.30 12.98
C LEU A 316 7.01 -1.44 12.76
N TRP A 317 6.60 -2.71 12.93
CA TRP A 317 7.44 -3.86 12.61
C TRP A 317 7.76 -3.92 11.10
N SER A 318 6.72 -3.80 10.26
CA SER A 318 6.87 -3.84 8.80
C SER A 318 7.78 -2.72 8.26
N LEU A 319 7.70 -1.51 8.85
CA LEU A 319 8.62 -0.41 8.56
C LEU A 319 10.05 -0.71 9.02
N ALA A 320 10.25 -1.31 10.20
CA ALA A 320 11.58 -1.70 10.66
C ALA A 320 12.23 -2.77 9.76
N ILE A 321 11.48 -3.78 9.28
CA ILE A 321 11.98 -4.72 8.26
C ILE A 321 12.28 -3.98 6.93
N THR A 322 11.44 -3.02 6.54
CA THR A 322 11.60 -2.25 5.29
C THR A 322 12.84 -1.34 5.32
N LEU A 323 13.13 -0.70 6.44
CA LEU A 323 14.37 0.07 6.63
C LEU A 323 15.59 -0.85 6.76
N LEU A 324 15.46 -2.03 7.39
CA LEU A 324 16.53 -3.03 7.41
C LEU A 324 16.86 -3.53 5.99
N TYR A 325 15.84 -3.74 5.15
CA TYR A 325 16.00 -4.06 3.73
C TYR A 325 16.78 -2.97 2.99
N LEU A 326 16.51 -1.68 3.25
CA LEU A 326 17.30 -0.57 2.69
C LEU A 326 18.77 -0.67 3.11
N VAL A 327 19.06 -0.96 4.38
CA VAL A 327 20.45 -1.09 4.87
C VAL A 327 21.18 -2.24 4.21
N ILE A 328 20.63 -3.46 4.25
CA ILE A 328 21.31 -4.67 3.74
C ILE A 328 21.13 -4.90 2.24
N GLY A 329 20.18 -4.21 1.60
CA GLY A 329 19.88 -4.26 0.16
C GLY A 329 19.10 -5.49 -0.30
N ARG A 330 18.46 -6.24 0.61
CA ARG A 330 17.68 -7.46 0.36
C ARG A 330 16.75 -7.74 1.55
N SER A 331 15.89 -8.76 1.46
CA SER A 331 15.16 -9.26 2.63
C SER A 331 16.12 -9.85 3.69
N PRO A 332 15.91 -9.64 5.00
CA PRO A 332 16.66 -10.35 6.04
C PRO A 332 16.39 -11.88 6.04
N TYR A 333 15.37 -12.34 5.30
CA TYR A 333 15.01 -13.75 5.14
C TYR A 333 15.37 -14.32 3.75
N ASP A 334 16.14 -13.60 2.92
CA ASP A 334 16.46 -13.97 1.53
C ASP A 334 17.21 -15.32 1.43
N ALA A 335 18.01 -15.69 2.44
CA ALA A 335 18.68 -17.00 2.57
C ALA A 335 17.68 -18.19 2.66
N PHE A 336 16.47 -17.98 3.18
CA PHE A 336 15.46 -19.04 3.34
C PHE A 336 14.45 -19.10 2.19
N LYS A 337 14.55 -18.19 1.22
CA LYS A 337 13.59 -17.95 0.13
C LYS A 337 13.37 -19.15 -0.80
N SER A 338 14.37 -20.03 -0.89
CA SER A 338 14.32 -21.32 -1.60
C SER A 338 13.32 -22.31 -0.97
N ASN A 339 13.13 -22.25 0.35
CA ASN A 339 12.25 -23.12 1.11
C ASN A 339 11.18 -22.30 1.83
N LYS A 340 10.03 -22.11 1.20
CA LYS A 340 8.93 -21.29 1.73
C LYS A 340 8.35 -21.75 3.07
N TYR A 341 8.52 -23.02 3.45
CA TYR A 341 8.21 -23.47 4.81
C TYR A 341 9.23 -22.92 5.81
N GLN A 342 10.52 -23.13 5.55
CA GLN A 342 11.61 -22.62 6.40
C GLN A 342 11.60 -21.08 6.50
N GLN A 343 11.37 -20.37 5.40
CA GLN A 343 11.22 -18.90 5.42
C GLN A 343 10.10 -18.47 6.38
N ARG A 344 8.94 -19.14 6.33
CA ARG A 344 7.80 -18.84 7.20
C ARG A 344 8.07 -19.13 8.67
N GLU A 345 8.75 -20.24 8.99
CA GLU A 345 9.12 -20.53 10.38
C GLU A 345 10.22 -19.59 10.91
N MET A 346 11.16 -19.15 10.06
CA MET A 346 12.15 -18.12 10.42
C MET A 346 11.50 -16.74 10.62
N ILE A 347 10.45 -16.37 9.87
CA ILE A 347 9.66 -15.16 10.14
C ILE A 347 8.92 -15.29 11.47
N LYS A 348 8.21 -16.40 11.70
CA LYS A 348 7.55 -16.73 12.98
C LYS A 348 8.50 -16.78 14.18
N SER A 349 9.81 -17.00 13.97
CA SER A 349 10.80 -16.96 15.06
C SER A 349 10.78 -15.60 15.76
N GLY A 350 10.57 -14.52 15.00
CA GLY A 350 10.65 -13.14 15.47
C GLY A 350 12.07 -12.59 15.59
N SER A 351 13.06 -13.23 14.96
CA SER A 351 14.49 -12.86 15.04
C SER A 351 15.12 -12.45 13.69
N PRO A 352 14.62 -11.40 12.99
CA PRO A 352 15.16 -10.97 11.69
C PRO A 352 16.66 -10.62 11.73
N LEU A 353 17.15 -10.05 12.83
CA LEU A 353 18.56 -9.67 12.98
C LEU A 353 19.49 -10.90 13.12
N GLN A 354 19.00 -12.01 13.69
CA GLN A 354 19.74 -13.28 13.71
C GLN A 354 19.81 -13.90 12.31
N CYS A 355 18.78 -13.69 11.48
CA CYS A 355 18.73 -14.18 10.09
C CYS A 355 19.80 -13.52 9.20
N LEU A 356 20.30 -12.34 9.56
CA LEU A 356 21.29 -11.60 8.77
C LEU A 356 22.60 -12.36 8.56
N GLY A 357 23.00 -13.25 9.48
CA GLY A 357 24.28 -13.95 9.46
C GLY A 357 24.28 -15.29 8.69
N TYR A 358 23.18 -15.68 8.06
CA TYR A 358 23.06 -16.97 7.38
C TYR A 358 23.62 -16.94 5.94
N GLU A 359 24.19 -18.08 5.52
CA GLU A 359 24.76 -18.34 4.19
C GLU A 359 25.87 -17.36 3.77
N ASP A 360 26.37 -17.49 2.53
CA ASP A 360 27.46 -16.66 1.98
C ASP A 360 27.12 -15.16 1.97
N VAL A 361 25.82 -14.82 1.91
CA VAL A 361 25.32 -13.44 2.00
C VAL A 361 25.52 -12.82 3.39
N GLY A 362 25.68 -13.63 4.44
CA GLY A 362 25.70 -13.15 5.81
C GLY A 362 26.85 -12.19 6.14
N THR A 363 28.04 -12.49 5.61
CA THR A 363 29.21 -11.61 5.71
C THR A 363 28.95 -10.24 5.07
N VAL A 364 28.20 -10.19 3.96
CA VAL A 364 27.85 -8.94 3.27
C VAL A 364 26.80 -8.15 4.06
N ASN A 365 25.78 -8.82 4.57
CA ASN A 365 24.72 -8.19 5.38
C ASN A 365 25.31 -7.52 6.64
N MET A 366 26.11 -8.25 7.41
CA MET A 366 26.74 -7.74 8.63
C MET A 366 27.75 -6.63 8.33
N LYS A 367 28.49 -6.71 7.21
CA LYS A 367 29.39 -5.63 6.75
C LYS A 367 28.62 -4.37 6.34
N ARG A 368 27.49 -4.49 5.64
CA ARG A 368 26.64 -3.36 5.25
C ARG A 368 26.07 -2.65 6.49
N LEU A 369 25.57 -3.40 7.47
CA LEU A 369 25.04 -2.85 8.73
C LEU A 369 26.14 -2.15 9.57
N SER A 370 27.28 -2.81 9.78
CA SER A 370 28.39 -2.25 10.57
C SER A 370 29.08 -1.06 9.89
N SER A 371 29.14 -1.01 8.55
CA SER A 371 29.63 0.17 7.82
C SER A 371 28.72 1.37 8.07
N LEU A 372 27.39 1.19 8.00
CA LEU A 372 26.44 2.26 8.28
C LEU A 372 26.52 2.75 9.74
N SER A 373 26.66 1.84 10.70
CA SER A 373 26.89 2.20 12.11
C SER A 373 28.15 3.05 12.31
N LYS A 374 29.22 2.73 11.60
CA LYS A 374 30.47 3.50 11.63
C LYS A 374 30.27 4.88 11.00
N ASP A 375 29.72 4.93 9.80
CA ASP A 375 29.63 6.17 9.01
C ASP A 375 28.60 7.16 9.61
N LEU A 376 27.55 6.67 10.28
CA LEU A 376 26.60 7.48 11.07
C LEU A 376 27.02 7.69 12.54
N CYS A 377 28.14 7.12 12.98
CA CYS A 377 28.67 7.21 14.36
C CYS A 377 27.72 6.74 15.49
N PHE A 378 26.78 5.83 15.21
CA PHE A 378 25.92 5.20 16.22
C PHE A 378 25.61 3.72 15.93
N ASP A 379 25.09 3.00 16.91
CA ASP A 379 24.78 1.58 16.78
C ASP A 379 23.42 1.36 16.07
N VAL A 380 23.46 1.25 14.74
CA VAL A 380 22.27 1.01 13.90
C VAL A 380 21.65 -0.37 14.18
N GLN A 381 22.44 -1.37 14.61
CA GLN A 381 21.90 -2.68 14.96
C GLN A 381 21.02 -2.55 16.21
N LYS A 382 21.52 -1.95 17.30
CA LYS A 382 20.72 -1.70 18.50
C LYS A 382 19.48 -0.84 18.23
N TRP A 383 19.58 0.11 17.30
CA TRP A 383 18.42 0.89 16.87
C TRP A 383 17.33 0.03 16.18
N PHE A 384 17.69 -1.00 15.41
CA PHE A 384 16.72 -1.98 14.94
C PHE A 384 16.23 -2.93 16.05
N GLU A 385 17.09 -3.32 17.00
CA GLU A 385 16.73 -4.17 18.15
C GLU A 385 15.65 -3.53 19.05
N MET A 386 15.53 -2.19 19.06
CA MET A 386 14.43 -1.48 19.76
C MET A 386 13.03 -1.89 19.27
N VAL A 387 12.87 -2.25 17.99
CA VAL A 387 11.56 -2.51 17.37
C VAL A 387 11.40 -3.95 16.89
N LEU A 388 12.49 -4.60 16.46
CA LEU A 388 12.48 -5.97 15.96
C LEU A 388 12.50 -7.01 17.10
N VAL A 389 11.72 -6.74 18.16
CA VAL A 389 11.45 -7.64 19.29
C VAL A 389 10.16 -8.41 19.01
N LYS A 390 10.18 -9.73 19.20
CA LYS A 390 9.02 -10.60 18.92
C LYS A 390 7.77 -10.16 19.67
N ASP A 391 7.89 -10.00 20.99
CA ASP A 391 6.80 -9.52 21.85
C ASP A 391 6.48 -8.03 21.57
N PRO A 392 5.24 -7.68 21.18
CA PRO A 392 4.85 -6.29 20.96
C PRO A 392 4.93 -5.38 22.18
N ALA A 393 4.78 -5.92 23.41
CA ALA A 393 4.85 -5.13 24.64
C ALA A 393 6.29 -4.72 25.01
N SER A 394 7.28 -5.46 24.49
CA SER A 394 8.71 -5.20 24.66
C SER A 394 9.33 -4.34 23.54
N ARG A 395 8.53 -3.86 22.57
CA ARG A 395 9.00 -2.95 21.50
C ARG A 395 8.97 -1.50 21.99
N ALA A 396 9.99 -0.73 21.64
CA ALA A 396 9.96 0.72 21.77
C ALA A 396 8.82 1.32 20.90
N SER A 397 8.21 2.39 21.37
CA SER A 397 7.22 3.13 20.58
C SER A 397 7.87 3.83 19.38
N LEU A 398 7.05 4.14 18.37
CA LEU A 398 7.46 4.91 17.19
C LEU A 398 8.21 6.20 17.56
N LYS A 399 7.74 6.90 18.60
CA LYS A 399 8.33 8.14 19.11
C LYS A 399 9.69 7.95 19.79
N GLU A 400 9.88 6.87 20.54
CA GLU A 400 11.17 6.53 21.14
C GLU A 400 12.19 6.10 20.07
N TRP A 401 11.75 5.31 19.09
CA TRP A 401 12.57 4.88 17.95
C TRP A 401 13.01 6.06 17.09
N ARG A 402 12.09 7.00 16.81
CA ARG A 402 12.37 8.30 16.18
C ARG A 402 13.38 9.11 17.00
N GLY A 403 13.13 9.24 18.31
CA GLY A 403 13.96 10.02 19.23
C GLY A 403 15.39 9.52 19.31
N ALA A 404 15.60 8.19 19.32
CA ALA A 404 16.91 7.58 19.30
C ALA A 404 17.71 7.93 18.03
N LEU A 405 17.08 7.92 16.86
CA LEU A 405 17.72 8.32 15.59
C LEU A 405 18.08 9.82 15.60
N VAL A 406 17.16 10.69 16.01
CA VAL A 406 17.42 12.14 16.08
C VAL A 406 18.56 12.47 17.06
N ALA A 407 18.57 11.83 18.23
CA ALA A 407 19.63 12.02 19.22
C ALA A 407 21.00 11.53 18.72
N ALA A 408 21.04 10.38 18.04
CA ALA A 408 22.26 9.85 17.44
C ALA A 408 22.86 10.79 16.39
N LEU A 409 22.03 11.34 15.49
CA LEU A 409 22.46 12.26 14.44
C LEU A 409 23.01 13.57 15.03
N ALA A 410 22.37 14.12 16.07
CA ALA A 410 22.84 15.31 16.77
C ALA A 410 24.23 15.09 17.41
N VAL A 411 24.47 13.92 18.01
CA VAL A 411 25.79 13.54 18.57
C VAL A 411 26.83 13.31 17.46
N GLY A 412 26.42 12.81 16.29
CA GLY A 412 27.28 12.70 15.11
C GLY A 412 27.76 14.06 14.61
N THR A 413 26.85 15.03 14.43
CA THR A 413 27.19 16.40 13.99
C THR A 413 28.05 17.19 14.98
N ALA A 414 28.13 16.78 16.24
CA ALA A 414 28.96 17.42 17.26
C ALA A 414 30.39 16.83 17.38
N LYS A 415 30.79 15.93 16.47
CA LYS A 415 32.09 15.25 16.44
C LYS A 415 32.90 15.47 15.15
N VAL A 416 32.43 16.36 14.27
CA VAL A 416 33.03 16.74 12.99
C VAL A 416 33.43 18.22 13.04
#